data_AF-A0A386HP54-F1
#
_entry.id   AF-A0A386HP54-F1
#
_cell.length_a   1.000
_cell.length_b   1.000
_cell.length_c   1.000
_cell.angle_alpha   90.00
_cell.angle_beta   90.00
_cell.angle_gamma   90.00
#
_symmetry.space_group_name_H-M   'P 1'
#
loop_
_entity.id
_entity.type
_entity.pdbx_description
1 polymer ?
#
loop_
_entity_poly.entity_id
_entity_poly.type
_entity_poly.pdbx_seq_one_letter_code
_entity_poly.pdbx_strand_id
1 'polypeptide(L)'
;MQSKWEIADVLRAIPKVEQDLGLCVHQSKTLRALQQCRTAALGGHVDACDECGNISISYNSCRNRHCPKCQGHKREQWIQNREADLLPCTYYHVVFTLPCELNPLALHQPKLVYDALFTAVWQTLQQFGNNESIQLGMIGVLHTWGQNLSLHPHLHCIVPGGGVDKNGQWQKQIRSDKYLFAVKALSKVFRAKYVHQLRATGVEDNPLLESLFNKSWVVYAKRPFGGPKQVIEYLGRYTHKVAISNQRIKEVTDSEVSFSYKDYKTGGTTKLMTLTNKEFIRRFAQHILPKRFVRIRHYGILSSSWKRGRLQQLQERLHVQRPETEAKTLLRKCPCCKTGTLNTIEVFGSRGPPKQYLLKPQIVPIA
;
A
#
# COMPACT_ATOMS: atom_id res chain seq x y z
N MET A 1 18.59 -0.60 -7.86
CA MET A 1 19.43 0.47 -7.28
C MET A 1 19.06 0.61 -5.81
N GLN A 2 19.98 0.21 -4.93
CA GLN A 2 19.77 0.23 -3.48
C GLN A 2 19.78 1.67 -2.98
N SER A 3 18.88 2.00 -2.05
CA SER A 3 18.88 3.31 -1.41
C SER A 3 20.07 3.43 -0.46
N LYS A 4 20.82 4.54 -0.55
CA LYS A 4 21.91 4.86 0.39
C LYS A 4 21.40 4.95 1.83
N TRP A 5 20.21 5.51 2.01
CA TRP A 5 19.57 5.73 3.30
C TRP A 5 18.21 5.06 3.38
N GLU A 6 17.85 4.60 4.57
CA GLU A 6 16.60 3.92 4.89
C GLU A 6 15.91 4.56 6.09
N ILE A 7 14.61 4.27 6.27
CA ILE A 7 13.87 4.71 7.47
C ILE A 7 14.53 4.22 8.76
N ALA A 8 15.19 3.05 8.71
CA ALA A 8 15.89 2.49 9.87
C ALA A 8 17.08 3.37 10.30
N ASP A 9 17.72 4.10 9.39
CA ASP A 9 18.81 5.02 9.71
C ASP A 9 18.29 6.22 10.50
N VAL A 10 17.17 6.80 10.06
CA VAL A 10 16.49 7.89 10.79
C VAL A 10 16.08 7.45 12.20
N LEU A 11 15.57 6.21 12.33
CA LEU A 11 15.19 5.65 13.62
C LEU A 11 16.40 5.38 14.54
N ARG A 12 17.58 5.08 13.98
CA ARG A 12 18.81 4.89 14.75
C ARG A 12 19.45 6.21 15.20
N ALA A 13 19.26 7.28 14.44
CA ALA A 13 19.77 8.61 14.78
C ALA A 13 19.05 9.24 15.98
N ILE A 14 17.86 8.75 16.37
CA ILE A 14 17.12 9.26 17.54
C ILE A 14 17.34 8.33 18.74
N PRO A 15 18.10 8.75 19.77
CA PRO A 15 18.13 8.03 21.03
C PRO A 15 16.72 8.07 21.66
N LYS A 16 16.11 6.89 21.84
CA LYS A 16 14.79 6.70 22.49
C LYS A 16 13.57 7.33 21.76
N VAL A 17 13.41 7.00 20.48
CA VAL A 17 12.23 7.34 19.63
C VAL A 17 10.86 7.27 20.33
N GLU A 18 10.68 6.34 21.26
CA GLU A 18 9.38 6.06 21.91
C GLU A 18 9.03 7.03 23.05
N GLN A 19 10.01 7.65 23.72
CA GLN A 19 9.77 8.45 24.93
C GLN A 19 9.38 9.92 24.62
N ASP A 20 9.80 10.44 23.48
CA ASP A 20 9.69 11.89 23.19
C ASP A 20 8.47 12.28 22.34
N LEU A 21 7.76 11.32 21.73
CA LEU A 21 6.80 11.58 20.66
C LEU A 21 5.32 11.29 21.01
N GLY A 22 5.02 10.93 22.27
CA GLY A 22 3.65 10.61 22.69
C GLY A 22 3.01 9.45 21.92
N LEU A 23 3.83 8.49 21.49
CA LEU A 23 3.40 7.38 20.62
C LEU A 23 2.65 6.31 21.41
N CYS A 24 1.62 5.73 20.81
CA CYS A 24 0.95 4.58 21.41
C CYS A 24 1.83 3.32 21.30
N VAL A 25 1.58 2.32 22.16
CA VAL A 25 2.35 1.07 22.22
C VAL A 25 2.47 0.37 20.87
N HIS A 26 1.42 0.41 20.03
CA HIS A 26 1.44 -0.20 18.69
C HIS A 26 2.37 0.54 17.71
N GLN A 27 2.38 1.88 17.76
CA GLN A 27 3.31 2.70 16.97
C GLN A 27 4.74 2.43 17.42
N SER A 28 5.01 2.49 18.72
CA SER A 28 6.33 2.21 19.32
C SER A 28 6.88 0.83 18.90
N LYS A 29 6.10 -0.25 19.10
CA LYS A 29 6.47 -1.60 18.66
C LYS A 29 6.73 -1.69 17.15
N THR A 30 5.97 -0.95 16.35
CA THR A 30 6.18 -0.91 14.89
C THR A 30 7.48 -0.22 14.53
N LEU A 31 7.77 0.95 15.11
CA LEU A 31 9.01 1.69 14.85
C LEU A 31 10.24 0.90 15.32
N ARG A 32 10.19 0.26 16.51
CA ARG A 32 11.26 -0.64 16.97
C ARG A 32 11.52 -1.79 16.01
N ALA A 33 10.46 -2.42 15.48
CA ALA A 33 10.61 -3.48 14.48
C ALA A 33 11.28 -2.96 13.19
N LEU A 34 10.95 -1.75 12.75
CA LEU A 34 11.59 -1.11 11.60
C LEU A 34 13.07 -0.79 11.86
N GLN A 35 13.39 -0.29 13.06
CA GLN A 35 14.76 0.04 13.50
C GLN A 35 15.69 -1.19 13.51
N GLN A 36 15.18 -2.33 14.01
CA GLN A 36 15.91 -3.59 14.11
C GLN A 36 15.94 -4.41 12.81
N CYS A 37 15.21 -3.97 11.77
CA CYS A 37 15.08 -4.72 10.54
C CYS A 37 16.44 -4.92 9.85
N ARG A 38 16.76 -6.19 9.50
CA ARG A 38 18.02 -6.57 8.83
C ARG A 38 19.27 -6.22 9.65
N THR A 39 19.21 -6.35 10.97
CA THR A 39 20.37 -6.26 11.86
C THR A 39 20.56 -7.56 12.64
N ALA A 40 21.72 -7.71 13.29
CA ALA A 40 22.02 -8.85 14.15
C ALA A 40 20.99 -9.06 15.27
N ALA A 41 20.25 -8.01 15.68
CA ALA A 41 19.20 -8.11 16.70
C ALA A 41 18.08 -9.11 16.34
N LEU A 42 17.85 -9.35 15.05
CA LEU A 42 16.84 -10.32 14.56
C LEU A 42 17.46 -11.68 14.17
N GLY A 43 18.74 -11.87 14.45
CA GLY A 43 19.51 -13.00 13.93
C GLY A 43 19.63 -12.98 12.41
N GLY A 44 20.11 -14.08 11.86
CA GLY A 44 20.32 -14.21 10.42
C GLY A 44 20.71 -15.61 10.02
N HIS A 45 21.20 -15.72 8.81
CA HIS A 45 21.63 -16.97 8.20
C HIS A 45 22.85 -16.73 7.32
N VAL A 46 23.59 -17.81 7.12
CA VAL A 46 24.71 -17.88 6.19
C VAL A 46 24.25 -18.72 5.01
N ASP A 47 24.34 -18.15 3.81
CA ASP A 47 24.01 -18.84 2.56
C ASP A 47 25.28 -19.09 1.76
N ALA A 48 25.35 -20.26 1.13
CA ALA A 48 26.35 -20.60 0.12
C ALA A 48 25.69 -20.81 -1.25
N CYS A 49 26.31 -20.26 -2.29
CA CYS A 49 25.90 -20.51 -3.67
C CYS A 49 26.32 -21.91 -4.11
N ASP A 50 25.40 -22.68 -4.69
CA ASP A 50 25.69 -23.99 -5.29
C ASP A 50 26.56 -23.94 -6.56
N GLU A 51 26.57 -22.81 -7.27
CA GLU A 51 27.35 -22.64 -8.51
C GLU A 51 28.73 -21.99 -8.27
N CYS A 52 28.76 -20.79 -7.69
CA CYS A 52 30.01 -20.03 -7.55
C CYS A 52 30.67 -20.16 -6.18
N GLY A 53 30.09 -20.94 -5.25
CA GLY A 53 30.61 -21.13 -3.90
C GLY A 53 30.59 -19.89 -3.01
N ASN A 54 30.05 -18.76 -3.49
CA ASN A 54 30.02 -17.51 -2.73
C ASN A 54 29.23 -17.68 -1.42
N ILE A 55 29.87 -17.32 -0.30
CA ILE A 55 29.26 -17.31 1.02
C ILE A 55 28.80 -15.89 1.35
N SER A 56 27.57 -15.74 1.82
CA SER A 56 27.00 -14.45 2.22
C SER A 56 26.26 -14.55 3.54
N ILE A 57 26.39 -13.51 4.36
CA ILE A 57 25.66 -13.38 5.63
C ILE A 57 24.44 -12.48 5.40
N SER A 58 23.27 -12.99 5.75
CA SER A 58 21.99 -12.29 5.58
C SER A 58 21.25 -12.17 6.91
N TYR A 59 20.93 -10.94 7.33
CA TYR A 59 20.12 -10.71 8.53
C TYR A 59 18.62 -10.86 8.26
N ASN A 60 17.88 -11.32 9.27
CA ASN A 60 16.44 -11.55 9.15
C ASN A 60 15.65 -10.24 9.04
N SER A 61 14.53 -10.33 8.33
CA SER A 61 13.61 -9.20 8.14
C SER A 61 12.65 -9.06 9.33
N CYS A 62 12.22 -7.84 9.66
CA CYS A 62 11.26 -7.62 10.75
C CYS A 62 9.83 -8.09 10.42
N ARG A 63 9.56 -8.41 9.14
CA ARG A 63 8.26 -8.85 8.60
C ARG A 63 7.09 -7.88 8.84
N ASN A 64 7.34 -6.70 9.41
CA ASN A 64 6.31 -5.71 9.66
C ASN A 64 5.77 -5.14 8.35
N ARG A 65 4.44 -5.04 8.25
CA ARG A 65 3.72 -4.53 7.07
C ARG A 65 4.00 -3.06 6.74
N HIS A 66 4.53 -2.30 7.70
CA HIS A 66 4.89 -0.89 7.55
C HIS A 66 6.36 -0.70 7.11
N CYS A 67 7.15 -1.79 7.07
CA CYS A 67 8.56 -1.70 6.70
C CYS A 67 8.71 -1.61 5.16
N PRO A 68 9.32 -0.54 4.62
CA PRO A 68 9.50 -0.38 3.17
C PRO A 68 10.43 -1.43 2.54
N LYS A 69 11.25 -2.11 3.36
CA LYS A 69 12.22 -3.14 2.93
C LYS A 69 11.62 -4.55 2.84
N CYS A 70 10.63 -4.86 3.68
CA CYS A 70 10.14 -6.25 3.83
C CYS A 70 9.02 -6.62 2.84
N GLN A 71 8.33 -5.64 2.24
CA GLN A 71 7.07 -5.88 1.53
C GLN A 71 7.24 -6.21 0.03
N GLY A 72 8.47 -6.24 -0.50
CA GLY A 72 8.74 -6.44 -1.92
C GLY A 72 8.14 -7.74 -2.48
N HIS A 73 8.51 -8.89 -1.93
CA HIS A 73 7.98 -10.18 -2.40
C HIS A 73 6.45 -10.31 -2.23
N LYS A 74 5.88 -9.81 -1.11
CA LYS A 74 4.43 -9.81 -0.88
C LYS A 74 3.69 -8.94 -1.90
N ARG A 75 4.30 -7.82 -2.30
CA ARG A 75 3.79 -6.97 -3.37
C ARG A 75 3.70 -7.74 -4.67
N GLU A 76 4.79 -8.40 -5.10
CA GLU A 76 4.83 -9.15 -6.35
C GLU A 76 3.83 -10.32 -6.34
N GLN A 77 3.79 -11.10 -5.26
CA GLN A 77 2.81 -12.17 -5.11
C GLN A 77 1.37 -11.64 -5.16
N TRP A 78 1.11 -10.49 -4.52
CA TRP A 78 -0.20 -9.88 -4.57
C TRP A 78 -0.55 -9.39 -5.97
N ILE A 79 0.40 -8.81 -6.71
CA ILE A 79 0.22 -8.40 -8.11
C ILE A 79 -0.15 -9.62 -8.97
N GLN A 80 0.63 -10.70 -8.92
CA GLN A 80 0.36 -11.94 -9.67
C GLN A 80 -1.04 -12.50 -9.37
N ASN A 81 -1.42 -12.50 -8.09
CA ASN A 81 -2.77 -12.93 -7.70
C ASN A 81 -3.87 -11.99 -8.23
N ARG A 82 -3.59 -10.71 -8.48
CA ARG A 82 -4.55 -9.77 -9.09
C ARG A 82 -4.55 -9.84 -10.61
N GLU A 83 -3.42 -10.17 -11.23
CA GLU A 83 -3.30 -10.46 -12.66
C GLU A 83 -4.23 -11.59 -13.07
N ALA A 84 -4.21 -12.68 -12.30
CA ALA A 84 -5.08 -13.84 -12.52
C ALA A 84 -6.58 -13.51 -12.37
N ASP A 85 -6.92 -12.42 -11.67
CA ASP A 85 -8.30 -11.98 -11.44
C ASP A 85 -8.82 -11.03 -12.55
N LEU A 86 -8.00 -10.67 -13.55
CA LEU A 86 -8.38 -9.67 -14.55
C LEU A 86 -9.45 -10.20 -15.53
N LEU A 87 -10.31 -9.28 -15.96
CA LEU A 87 -11.40 -9.46 -16.92
C LEU A 87 -11.06 -8.70 -18.21
N PRO A 88 -11.60 -9.10 -19.38
CA PRO A 88 -11.28 -8.51 -20.66
C PRO A 88 -12.07 -7.20 -20.87
N CYS A 89 -11.88 -6.24 -19.97
CA CYS A 89 -12.52 -4.94 -19.97
C CYS A 89 -11.53 -3.82 -19.63
N THR A 90 -11.96 -2.57 -19.81
CA THR A 90 -11.25 -1.42 -19.27
C THR A 90 -11.28 -1.47 -17.74
N TYR A 91 -10.28 -0.87 -17.11
CA TYR A 91 -10.23 -0.69 -15.66
C TYR A 91 -10.07 0.78 -15.36
N TYR A 92 -10.85 1.27 -14.40
CA TYR A 92 -10.88 2.66 -14.01
C TYR A 92 -10.21 2.82 -12.65
N HIS A 93 -9.45 3.90 -12.53
CA HIS A 93 -8.85 4.31 -11.27
C HIS A 93 -9.64 5.48 -10.70
N VAL A 94 -10.37 5.21 -9.62
CA VAL A 94 -11.20 6.21 -8.92
C VAL A 94 -10.61 6.43 -7.53
N VAL A 95 -10.32 7.67 -7.17
CA VAL A 95 -9.77 8.05 -5.86
C VAL A 95 -10.81 8.86 -5.10
N PHE A 96 -11.11 8.43 -3.89
CA PHE A 96 -11.99 9.14 -2.96
C PHE A 96 -11.13 9.70 -1.84
N THR A 97 -11.09 11.02 -1.70
CA THR A 97 -10.22 11.71 -0.74
C THR A 97 -11.06 12.36 0.36
N LEU A 98 -10.63 12.19 1.61
CA LEU A 98 -11.25 12.87 2.75
C LEU A 98 -10.74 14.32 2.88
N PRO A 99 -11.63 15.27 3.21
CA PRO A 99 -11.22 16.64 3.54
C PRO A 99 -10.37 16.70 4.82
N CYS A 100 -9.52 17.71 4.93
CA CYS A 100 -8.57 17.86 6.05
C CYS A 100 -9.25 18.13 7.40
N GLU A 101 -10.49 18.60 7.39
CA GLU A 101 -11.38 18.74 8.56
C GLU A 101 -11.52 17.42 9.33
N LEU A 102 -11.42 16.28 8.64
CA LEU A 102 -11.49 14.95 9.26
C LEU A 102 -10.15 14.50 9.85
N ASN A 103 -9.05 15.23 9.66
CA ASN A 103 -7.74 14.84 10.16
C ASN A 103 -7.69 14.70 11.69
N PRO A 104 -8.25 15.63 12.49
CA PRO A 104 -8.32 15.45 13.94
C PRO A 104 -9.06 14.17 14.33
N LEU A 105 -10.24 13.90 13.74
CA LEU A 105 -10.98 12.67 14.00
C LEU A 105 -10.21 11.42 13.52
N ALA A 106 -9.49 11.50 12.41
CA ALA A 106 -8.68 10.41 11.89
C ALA A 106 -7.46 10.10 12.77
N LEU A 107 -6.92 11.09 13.50
CA LEU A 107 -5.83 10.87 14.47
C LEU A 107 -6.35 10.20 15.75
N HIS A 108 -7.52 10.60 16.25
CA HIS A 108 -8.09 10.09 17.49
C HIS A 108 -8.82 8.74 17.30
N GLN A 109 -9.60 8.62 16.21
CA GLN A 109 -10.44 7.46 15.90
C GLN A 109 -10.17 6.93 14.47
N PRO A 110 -8.92 6.56 14.14
CA PRO A 110 -8.53 6.16 12.77
C PRO A 110 -9.35 4.99 12.23
N LYS A 111 -9.64 3.99 13.07
CA LYS A 111 -10.37 2.80 12.63
C LYS A 111 -11.79 3.15 12.16
N LEU A 112 -12.51 3.97 12.94
CA LEU A 112 -13.87 4.44 12.61
C LEU A 112 -13.85 5.20 11.28
N VAL A 113 -12.97 6.20 11.16
CA VAL A 113 -12.85 7.04 9.96
C VAL A 113 -12.54 6.20 8.71
N TYR A 114 -11.58 5.30 8.80
CA TYR A 114 -11.18 4.49 7.65
C TYR A 114 -12.22 3.42 7.30
N ASP A 115 -12.90 2.82 8.28
CA ASP A 115 -14.01 1.90 8.02
C ASP A 115 -15.18 2.61 7.34
N ALA A 116 -15.56 3.80 7.84
CA ALA A 116 -16.58 4.63 7.21
C ALA A 116 -16.21 5.01 5.76
N LEU A 117 -14.92 5.29 5.50
CA LEU A 117 -14.43 5.60 4.15
C LEU A 117 -14.63 4.40 3.21
N PHE A 118 -14.22 3.21 3.62
CA PHE A 118 -14.43 1.99 2.81
C PHE A 118 -15.91 1.73 2.53
N THR A 119 -16.75 1.82 3.56
CA THR A 119 -18.19 1.57 3.46
C THR A 119 -18.87 2.59 2.54
N ALA A 120 -18.63 3.88 2.76
CA ALA A 120 -19.26 4.94 1.98
C ALA A 120 -18.83 4.90 0.50
N VAL A 121 -17.55 4.60 0.22
CA VAL A 121 -17.07 4.46 -1.17
C VAL A 121 -17.73 3.28 -1.86
N TRP A 122 -17.76 2.11 -1.22
CA TRP A 122 -18.41 0.94 -1.83
C TRP A 122 -19.90 1.17 -2.04
N GLN A 123 -20.61 1.70 -1.05
CA GLN A 123 -22.04 2.01 -1.19
C GLN A 123 -22.30 3.06 -2.29
N THR A 124 -21.37 3.99 -2.51
CA THR A 124 -21.46 4.96 -3.61
C THR A 124 -21.37 4.23 -4.95
N LEU A 125 -20.30 3.46 -5.18
CA LEU A 125 -20.12 2.75 -6.45
C LEU A 125 -21.23 1.71 -6.68
N GLN A 126 -21.64 0.99 -5.66
CA GLN A 126 -22.73 0.02 -5.73
C GLN A 126 -24.05 0.68 -6.16
N GLN A 127 -24.40 1.85 -5.60
CA GLN A 127 -25.60 2.57 -6.01
C GLN A 127 -25.55 2.96 -7.49
N PHE A 128 -24.41 3.45 -7.97
CA PHE A 128 -24.27 3.81 -9.39
C PHE A 128 -24.32 2.57 -10.30
N GLY A 129 -23.74 1.45 -9.88
CA GLY A 129 -23.89 0.17 -10.58
C GLY A 129 -25.34 -0.30 -10.66
N ASN A 130 -26.05 -0.26 -9.53
CA ASN A 130 -27.46 -0.66 -9.47
C ASN A 130 -28.36 0.21 -10.36
N ASN A 131 -28.08 1.52 -10.47
CA ASN A 131 -28.81 2.42 -11.38
C ASN A 131 -28.62 2.03 -12.86
N GLU A 132 -27.50 1.38 -13.21
CA GLU A 132 -27.27 0.79 -14.53
C GLU A 132 -27.63 -0.71 -14.57
N SER A 133 -28.33 -1.23 -13.55
CA SER A 133 -28.73 -2.64 -13.42
C SER A 133 -27.59 -3.66 -13.44
N ILE A 134 -26.40 -3.27 -12.96
CA ILE A 134 -25.21 -4.12 -12.93
C ILE A 134 -24.57 -4.19 -11.54
N GLN A 135 -24.15 -5.39 -11.16
CA GLN A 135 -23.29 -5.63 -10.01
C GLN A 135 -21.83 -5.36 -10.39
N LEU A 136 -21.28 -4.28 -9.82
CA LEU A 136 -19.87 -3.90 -10.01
C LEU A 136 -18.91 -4.76 -9.16
N GLY A 137 -17.62 -4.50 -9.32
CA GLY A 137 -16.58 -4.96 -8.41
C GLY A 137 -15.54 -3.87 -8.16
N MET A 138 -14.85 -3.96 -7.03
CA MET A 138 -13.81 -2.98 -6.68
C MET A 138 -12.71 -3.63 -5.87
N ILE A 139 -11.46 -3.24 -6.15
CA ILE A 139 -10.34 -3.38 -5.22
C ILE A 139 -10.07 -1.99 -4.62
N GLY A 140 -10.28 -1.84 -3.32
CA GLY A 140 -10.00 -0.60 -2.58
C GLY A 140 -8.70 -0.70 -1.80
N VAL A 141 -7.83 0.29 -1.92
CA VAL A 141 -6.50 0.37 -1.26
C VAL A 141 -6.39 1.68 -0.51
N LEU A 142 -6.38 1.62 0.83
CA LEU A 142 -6.29 2.81 1.69
C LEU A 142 -4.87 3.37 1.70
N HIS A 143 -4.78 4.68 1.47
CA HIS A 143 -3.59 5.51 1.66
C HIS A 143 -3.91 6.60 2.68
N THR A 144 -2.93 6.98 3.48
CA THR A 144 -3.12 7.96 4.57
C THR A 144 -2.17 9.15 4.47
N TRP A 145 -1.39 9.27 3.40
CA TRP A 145 -0.30 10.23 3.32
C TRP A 145 -0.28 11.02 2.02
N GLY A 146 0.12 12.29 2.12
CA GLY A 146 0.56 13.10 0.99
C GLY A 146 2.03 12.85 0.63
N GLN A 147 2.52 13.50 -0.42
CA GLN A 147 3.94 13.40 -0.80
C GLN A 147 4.87 13.88 0.32
N ASN A 148 4.48 14.89 1.09
CA ASN A 148 5.25 15.45 2.21
C ASN A 148 4.98 14.76 3.57
N LEU A 149 4.37 13.56 3.55
CA LEU A 149 3.98 12.81 4.76
C LEU A 149 2.92 13.50 5.64
N SER A 150 2.18 14.47 5.11
CA SER A 150 0.99 14.98 5.82
C SER A 150 -0.11 13.92 5.82
N LEU A 151 -0.93 13.90 6.88
CA LEU A 151 -2.12 13.07 6.93
C LEU A 151 -3.08 13.47 5.80
N HIS A 152 -3.32 12.53 4.90
CA HIS A 152 -4.19 12.71 3.73
C HIS A 152 -4.89 11.39 3.42
N PRO A 153 -5.95 11.02 4.17
CA PRO A 153 -6.66 9.77 3.94
C PRO A 153 -7.39 9.77 2.60
N HIS A 154 -7.10 8.78 1.77
CA HIS A 154 -7.77 8.58 0.49
C HIS A 154 -7.81 7.10 0.12
N LEU A 155 -8.85 6.72 -0.62
CA LEU A 155 -9.06 5.35 -1.06
C LEU A 155 -8.86 5.26 -2.57
N HIS A 156 -7.83 4.53 -2.98
CA HIS A 156 -7.62 4.17 -4.37
C HIS A 156 -8.49 2.98 -4.73
N CYS A 157 -9.33 3.14 -5.73
CA CYS A 157 -10.27 2.13 -6.18
C CYS A 157 -9.94 1.72 -7.61
N ILE A 158 -9.81 0.42 -7.84
CA ILE A 158 -9.67 -0.16 -9.16
C ILE A 158 -10.98 -0.88 -9.47
N VAL A 159 -11.66 -0.40 -10.50
CA VAL A 159 -13.04 -0.78 -10.82
C VAL A 159 -13.08 -1.28 -12.26
N PRO A 160 -13.55 -2.52 -12.53
CA PRO A 160 -13.79 -2.98 -13.89
C PRO A 160 -14.82 -2.08 -14.59
N GLY A 161 -14.65 -1.85 -15.88
CA GLY A 161 -15.54 -1.08 -16.74
C GLY A 161 -16.86 -1.77 -17.09
N GLY A 162 -17.20 -2.82 -16.35
CA GLY A 162 -18.37 -3.64 -16.55
C GLY A 162 -18.75 -4.35 -15.26
N GLY A 163 -19.87 -5.04 -15.30
CA GLY A 163 -20.43 -5.79 -14.18
C GLY A 163 -21.25 -6.96 -14.67
N VAL A 164 -21.89 -7.66 -13.74
CA VAL A 164 -22.87 -8.69 -14.09
C VAL A 164 -24.28 -8.19 -13.85
N ASP A 165 -25.21 -8.51 -14.74
CA ASP A 165 -26.62 -8.22 -14.50
C ASP A 165 -27.26 -9.24 -13.53
N LYS A 166 -28.57 -9.11 -13.32
CA LYS A 166 -29.36 -10.02 -12.48
C LYS A 166 -29.36 -11.48 -12.95
N ASN A 167 -29.08 -11.72 -14.22
CA ASN A 167 -28.99 -13.07 -14.82
C ASN A 167 -27.56 -13.62 -14.77
N GLY A 168 -26.61 -12.87 -14.21
CA GLY A 168 -25.19 -13.24 -14.16
C GLY A 168 -24.48 -13.10 -15.52
N GLN A 169 -25.07 -12.37 -16.47
CA GLN A 169 -24.44 -12.10 -17.76
C GLN A 169 -23.55 -10.86 -17.66
N TRP A 170 -22.41 -10.91 -18.35
CA TRP A 170 -21.44 -9.81 -18.36
C TRP A 170 -21.93 -8.65 -19.22
N GLN A 171 -21.95 -7.46 -18.64
CA GLN A 171 -22.31 -6.21 -19.31
C GLN A 171 -21.05 -5.34 -19.45
N LYS A 172 -20.58 -5.14 -20.69
CA LYS A 172 -19.22 -4.64 -20.98
C LYS A 172 -19.08 -3.12 -21.02
N GLN A 173 -20.09 -2.31 -20.73
CA GLN A 173 -19.95 -0.86 -20.90
C GLN A 173 -20.67 -0.01 -19.86
N ILE A 174 -19.88 0.72 -19.09
CA ILE A 174 -20.35 1.88 -18.34
C ILE A 174 -19.93 3.15 -19.12
N ARG A 175 -20.85 3.62 -19.96
CA ARG A 175 -21.01 4.95 -20.61
C ARG A 175 -19.83 5.69 -21.26
N SER A 176 -18.57 5.58 -20.83
CA SER A 176 -17.48 6.44 -21.35
C SER A 176 -16.08 5.84 -21.26
N ASP A 177 -15.29 6.05 -22.32
CA ASP A 177 -13.85 5.77 -22.35
C ASP A 177 -13.02 6.76 -21.51
N LYS A 178 -13.63 7.80 -20.94
CA LYS A 178 -12.92 8.83 -20.15
C LYS A 178 -13.03 8.61 -18.64
N TYR A 179 -14.17 8.16 -18.15
CA TYR A 179 -14.43 7.94 -16.72
C TYR A 179 -15.58 6.95 -16.53
N LEU A 180 -15.56 6.22 -15.40
CA LEU A 180 -16.58 5.22 -15.08
C LEU A 180 -17.97 5.87 -14.87
N PHE A 181 -18.04 6.88 -14.00
CA PHE A 181 -19.25 7.65 -13.73
C PHE A 181 -18.91 9.14 -13.60
N ALA A 182 -19.92 9.99 -13.69
CA ALA A 182 -19.76 11.43 -13.56
C ALA A 182 -19.17 11.80 -12.18
N VAL A 183 -17.96 12.36 -12.17
CA VAL A 183 -17.22 12.71 -10.94
C VAL A 183 -18.00 13.62 -10.02
N LYS A 184 -18.68 14.64 -10.56
CA LYS A 184 -19.49 15.57 -9.75
C LYS A 184 -20.62 14.87 -9.01
N ALA A 185 -21.24 13.87 -9.64
CA ALA A 185 -22.29 13.08 -9.01
C ALA A 185 -21.72 12.14 -7.94
N LEU A 186 -20.62 11.43 -8.26
CA LEU A 186 -19.91 10.59 -7.29
C LEU A 186 -19.51 11.38 -6.04
N SER A 187 -18.93 12.57 -6.20
CA SER A 187 -18.53 13.44 -5.09
C SER A 187 -19.70 13.79 -4.16
N LYS A 188 -20.86 14.17 -4.71
CA LYS A 188 -22.04 14.54 -3.92
C LYS A 188 -22.60 13.35 -3.14
N VAL A 189 -22.77 12.21 -3.80
CA VAL A 189 -23.32 10.99 -3.19
C VAL A 189 -22.35 10.42 -2.15
N PHE A 190 -21.05 10.40 -2.47
CA PHE A 190 -20.01 9.95 -1.54
C PHE A 190 -20.00 10.77 -0.26
N ARG A 191 -20.01 12.11 -0.37
CA ARG A 191 -20.09 13.00 0.80
C ARG A 191 -21.30 12.67 1.68
N ALA A 192 -22.49 12.59 1.08
CA ALA A 192 -23.72 12.30 1.82
C ALA A 192 -23.65 10.94 2.53
N LYS A 193 -23.20 9.90 1.83
CA LYS A 193 -23.04 8.55 2.42
C LYS A 193 -21.99 8.54 3.53
N TYR A 194 -20.87 9.22 3.34
CA TYR A 194 -19.80 9.25 4.35
C TYR A 194 -20.25 9.96 5.62
N VAL A 195 -20.90 11.13 5.52
CA VAL A 195 -21.45 11.83 6.68
C VAL A 195 -22.52 11.00 7.38
N HIS A 196 -23.39 10.32 6.61
CA HIS A 196 -24.36 9.38 7.18
C HIS A 196 -23.68 8.24 7.94
N GLN A 197 -22.61 7.65 7.39
CA GLN A 197 -21.81 6.63 8.08
C GLN A 197 -21.19 7.15 9.38
N LEU A 198 -20.65 8.38 9.39
CA LEU A 198 -20.11 8.97 10.62
C LEU A 198 -21.17 9.14 11.71
N ARG A 199 -22.36 9.64 11.36
CA ARG A 199 -23.48 9.75 12.29
C ARG A 199 -23.88 8.39 12.86
N ALA A 200 -23.99 7.38 11.99
CA ALA A 200 -24.32 6.01 12.40
C ALA A 200 -23.27 5.37 13.32
N THR A 201 -22.02 5.85 13.29
CA THR A 201 -20.96 5.41 14.21
C THR A 201 -20.91 6.16 15.54
N GLY A 202 -21.85 7.08 15.79
CA GLY A 202 -21.92 7.86 17.05
C GLY A 202 -21.05 9.11 17.07
N VAL A 203 -20.67 9.65 15.91
CA VAL A 203 -20.00 10.97 15.85
C VAL A 203 -21.06 12.06 16.00
N GLU A 204 -21.05 12.76 17.13
CA GLU A 204 -22.04 13.80 17.50
C GLU A 204 -21.55 15.25 17.31
N ASP A 205 -20.34 15.44 16.80
CA ASP A 205 -19.77 16.77 16.52
C ASP A 205 -20.48 17.43 15.32
N ASN A 206 -21.64 18.03 15.60
CA ASN A 206 -22.47 18.70 14.60
C ASN A 206 -21.72 19.81 13.85
N PRO A 207 -20.94 20.70 14.50
CA PRO A 207 -20.12 21.68 13.80
C PRO A 207 -19.17 21.06 12.77
N LEU A 208 -18.47 19.97 13.13
CA LEU A 208 -17.65 19.24 12.18
C LEU A 208 -18.49 18.70 11.02
N LEU A 209 -19.58 17.99 11.30
CA LEU A 209 -20.41 17.35 10.27
C LEU A 209 -21.04 18.36 9.29
N GLU A 210 -21.47 19.52 9.79
CA GLU A 210 -21.99 20.61 8.96
C GLU A 210 -20.90 21.23 8.08
N SER A 211 -19.71 21.45 8.63
CA SER A 211 -18.56 21.98 7.88
C SER A 211 -18.21 21.12 6.65
N LEU A 212 -18.46 19.80 6.71
CA LEU A 212 -18.20 18.88 5.60
C LEU A 212 -19.10 19.14 4.39
N PHE A 213 -20.29 19.72 4.57
CA PHE A 213 -21.20 20.08 3.48
C PHE A 213 -20.84 21.42 2.82
N ASN A 214 -20.11 22.29 3.52
CA ASN A 214 -19.64 23.58 3.01
C ASN A 214 -18.49 23.43 2.00
N LYS A 215 -17.86 22.26 1.95
CA LYS A 215 -16.82 21.95 0.97
C LYS A 215 -17.31 21.10 -0.21
N SER A 216 -16.73 21.37 -1.37
CA SER A 216 -16.78 20.47 -2.52
C SER A 216 -15.81 19.33 -2.33
N TRP A 217 -16.32 18.10 -2.26
CA TRP A 217 -15.50 16.91 -2.12
C TRP A 217 -14.90 16.50 -3.45
N VAL A 218 -13.65 16.04 -3.42
CA VAL A 218 -12.91 15.66 -4.63
C VAL A 218 -12.88 14.14 -4.75
N VAL A 219 -13.63 13.65 -5.74
CA VAL A 219 -13.40 12.33 -6.32
C VAL A 219 -12.56 12.55 -7.57
N TYR A 220 -11.49 11.80 -7.73
CA TYR A 220 -10.68 11.84 -8.93
C TYR A 220 -10.88 10.56 -9.72
N ALA A 221 -11.36 10.66 -10.97
CA ALA A 221 -11.43 9.53 -11.89
C ALA A 221 -10.38 9.73 -12.97
N LYS A 222 -9.39 8.83 -13.02
CA LYS A 222 -8.43 8.78 -14.12
C LYS A 222 -9.07 8.10 -15.33
N ARG A 223 -8.61 8.49 -16.53
CA ARG A 223 -8.85 7.71 -17.75
C ARG A 223 -8.49 6.24 -17.52
N PRO A 224 -9.20 5.30 -18.18
CA PRO A 224 -8.96 3.88 -18.02
C PRO A 224 -7.50 3.57 -18.31
N PHE A 225 -6.99 2.55 -17.63
CA PHE A 225 -5.66 2.04 -17.90
C PHE A 225 -5.57 1.60 -19.38
N GLY A 226 -4.42 1.84 -20.01
CA GLY A 226 -4.17 1.44 -21.41
C GLY A 226 -4.10 -0.07 -21.65
N GLY A 227 -4.59 -0.88 -20.72
CA GLY A 227 -4.59 -2.34 -20.76
C GLY A 227 -4.27 -2.98 -19.40
N PRO A 228 -4.44 -4.31 -19.28
CA PRO A 228 -4.11 -5.11 -18.10
C PRO A 228 -2.73 -4.80 -17.51
N LYS A 229 -1.68 -4.67 -18.34
CA LYS A 229 -0.30 -4.35 -17.91
C LYS A 229 -0.20 -3.04 -17.13
N GLN A 230 -0.95 -2.01 -17.51
CA GLN A 230 -0.94 -0.74 -16.79
C GLN A 230 -1.74 -0.82 -15.49
N VAL A 231 -2.79 -1.64 -15.43
CA VAL A 231 -3.51 -1.96 -14.18
C VAL A 231 -2.52 -2.61 -13.20
N ILE A 232 -1.74 -3.56 -13.67
CA ILE A 232 -0.71 -4.31 -12.93
C ILE A 232 0.37 -3.39 -12.36
N GLU A 233 0.97 -2.55 -13.21
CA GLU A 233 1.97 -1.59 -12.76
C GLU A 233 1.41 -0.66 -11.68
N TYR A 234 0.16 -0.23 -11.87
CA TYR A 234 -0.54 0.59 -10.91
C TYR A 234 -0.79 -0.15 -9.59
N LEU A 235 -1.38 -1.35 -9.65
CA LEU A 235 -1.58 -2.29 -8.54
C LEU A 235 -0.28 -2.45 -7.72
N GLY A 236 0.85 -2.63 -8.39
CA GLY A 236 2.14 -2.73 -7.71
C GLY A 236 2.57 -1.44 -6.99
N ARG A 237 2.42 -0.29 -7.63
CA ARG A 237 2.91 0.99 -7.07
C ARG A 237 2.21 1.39 -5.78
N TYR A 238 0.93 1.03 -5.59
CA TYR A 238 0.10 1.58 -4.51
C TYR A 238 -0.27 0.58 -3.41
N THR A 239 0.00 -0.72 -3.54
CA THR A 239 -0.58 -1.69 -2.59
C THR A 239 0.26 -2.03 -1.38
N HIS A 240 1.58 -1.95 -1.52
CA HIS A 240 2.52 -2.40 -0.48
C HIS A 240 3.53 -1.34 -0.04
N LYS A 241 3.54 -0.16 -0.69
CA LYS A 241 4.27 1.00 -0.18
C LYS A 241 3.60 1.52 1.09
N VAL A 242 4.40 2.07 1.99
CA VAL A 242 3.94 2.63 3.26
C VAL A 242 4.58 4.00 3.40
N ALA A 243 3.78 5.06 3.44
CA ALA A 243 4.20 6.45 3.66
C ALA A 243 5.26 7.00 2.69
N ILE A 244 6.49 6.47 2.75
CA ILE A 244 7.64 6.85 1.94
C ILE A 244 8.47 5.62 1.57
N SER A 245 8.99 5.59 0.34
CA SER A 245 9.98 4.60 -0.09
C SER A 245 11.39 5.06 0.26
N ASN A 246 12.30 4.15 0.64
CA ASN A 246 13.69 4.50 0.97
C ASN A 246 14.40 5.29 -0.15
N GLN A 247 14.09 5.03 -1.43
CA GLN A 247 14.65 5.80 -2.57
C GLN A 247 14.36 7.32 -2.53
N ARG A 248 13.32 7.73 -1.81
CA ARG A 248 12.98 9.14 -1.63
C ARG A 248 13.82 9.79 -0.52
N ILE A 249 14.38 9.02 0.41
CA ILE A 249 15.28 9.52 1.45
C ILE A 249 16.64 9.75 0.78
N LYS A 250 17.11 11.00 0.82
CA LYS A 250 18.32 11.44 0.13
C LYS A 250 19.49 11.59 1.09
N GLU A 251 19.20 11.98 2.32
CA GLU A 251 20.20 12.19 3.35
C GLU A 251 19.59 12.00 4.73
N VAL A 252 20.39 11.45 5.65
CA VAL A 252 20.09 11.35 7.08
C VAL A 252 21.34 11.81 7.82
N THR A 253 21.17 12.79 8.70
CA THR A 253 22.18 13.26 9.65
C THR A 253 21.74 12.90 11.07
N ASP A 254 22.55 13.24 12.07
CA ASP A 254 22.21 12.99 13.47
C ASP A 254 20.95 13.75 13.91
N SER A 255 20.65 14.90 13.30
CA SER A 255 19.52 15.76 13.66
C SER A 255 18.39 15.79 12.64
N GLU A 256 18.67 15.57 11.35
CA GLU A 256 17.75 15.87 10.25
C GLU A 256 17.71 14.77 9.17
N VAL A 257 16.62 14.78 8.41
CA VAL A 257 16.41 13.92 7.25
C VAL A 257 15.90 14.73 6.09
N SER A 258 16.54 14.55 4.94
CA SER A 258 16.17 15.17 3.68
C SER A 258 15.56 14.15 2.73
N PHE A 259 14.37 14.42 2.21
CA PHE A 259 13.68 13.53 1.27
C PHE A 259 13.01 14.28 0.12
N SER A 260 13.04 13.66 -1.06
CA SER A 260 12.43 14.21 -2.27
C SER A 260 10.91 14.04 -2.26
N TYR A 261 10.16 15.07 -2.67
CA TYR A 261 8.71 15.04 -2.85
C TYR A 261 8.33 15.70 -4.18
N LYS A 262 7.18 15.29 -4.75
CA LYS A 262 6.62 15.96 -5.93
C LYS A 262 5.67 17.07 -5.50
N ASP A 263 5.92 18.28 -5.97
CA ASP A 263 5.03 19.42 -5.77
C ASP A 263 4.04 19.52 -6.93
N TYR A 264 2.84 18.99 -6.72
CA TYR A 264 1.78 19.02 -7.72
C TYR A 264 1.22 20.42 -7.98
N LYS A 265 1.43 21.39 -7.07
CA LYS A 265 1.03 22.79 -7.33
C LYS A 265 1.89 23.42 -8.40
N THR A 266 3.14 22.97 -8.55
CA THR A 266 4.10 23.43 -9.56
C THR A 266 4.34 22.36 -10.63
N GLY A 267 3.26 21.79 -11.18
CA GLY A 267 3.37 20.84 -12.31
C GLY A 267 4.00 19.49 -11.99
N GLY A 268 4.20 19.15 -10.70
CA GLY A 268 4.80 17.88 -10.28
C GLY A 268 6.33 17.89 -10.24
N THR A 269 6.95 19.08 -10.20
CA THR A 269 8.41 19.21 -10.03
C THR A 269 8.88 18.53 -8.74
N THR A 270 10.05 17.90 -8.81
CA THR A 270 10.62 17.20 -7.65
C THR A 270 11.42 18.20 -6.83
N LYS A 271 11.05 18.37 -5.56
CA LYS A 271 11.69 19.25 -4.58
C LYS A 271 12.25 18.44 -3.41
N LEU A 272 13.18 19.02 -2.69
CA LEU A 272 13.72 18.46 -1.45
C LEU A 272 13.00 19.06 -0.25
N MET A 273 12.69 18.25 0.76
CA MET A 273 12.19 18.68 2.06
C MET A 273 13.09 18.12 3.14
N THR A 274 13.52 18.99 4.05
CA THR A 274 14.31 18.62 5.23
C THR A 274 13.45 18.81 6.47
N LEU A 275 13.45 17.82 7.35
CA LEU A 275 12.76 17.85 8.63
C LEU A 275 13.73 17.37 9.71
N THR A 276 13.49 17.77 10.96
CA THR A 276 14.15 17.10 12.08
C THR A 276 13.78 15.62 12.10
N ASN A 277 14.69 14.77 12.56
CA ASN A 277 14.46 13.33 12.68
C ASN A 277 13.18 13.04 13.48
N LYS A 278 12.94 13.79 14.56
CA LYS A 278 11.73 13.70 15.40
C LYS A 278 10.46 14.01 14.62
N GLU A 279 10.42 15.11 13.86
CA GLU A 279 9.24 15.50 13.07
C GLU A 279 8.95 14.51 11.94
N PHE A 280 9.99 13.99 11.28
CA PHE A 280 9.83 12.97 10.26
C PHE A 280 9.20 11.69 10.84
N ILE A 281 9.69 11.21 11.99
CA ILE A 281 9.14 10.02 12.64
C ILE A 281 7.72 10.27 13.16
N ARG A 282 7.44 11.46 13.72
CA ARG A 282 6.08 11.85 14.12
C ARG A 282 5.11 11.78 12.94
N ARG A 283 5.48 12.31 11.77
CA ARG A 283 4.66 12.22 10.54
C ARG A 283 4.52 10.78 10.07
N PHE A 284 5.62 10.03 10.00
CA PHE A 284 5.58 8.62 9.60
C PHE A 284 4.66 7.79 10.50
N ALA A 285 4.68 8.02 11.81
CA ALA A 285 3.87 7.30 12.78
C ALA A 285 2.35 7.51 12.60
N GLN A 286 1.92 8.63 12.01
CA GLN A 286 0.51 8.87 11.64
C GLN A 286 0.00 7.90 10.56
N HIS A 287 0.91 7.23 9.86
CA HIS A 287 0.58 6.29 8.78
C HIS A 287 0.75 4.83 9.20
N ILE A 288 1.08 4.58 10.47
CA ILE A 288 0.99 3.25 11.07
C ILE A 288 -0.48 2.95 11.30
N LEU A 289 -1.03 2.05 10.49
CA LEU A 289 -2.45 1.72 10.55
C LEU A 289 -2.81 1.05 11.87
N PRO A 290 -4.07 1.18 12.33
CA PRO A 290 -4.55 0.50 13.53
C PRO A 290 -4.27 -1.00 13.47
N LYS A 291 -4.08 -1.60 14.65
CA LYS A 291 -3.79 -3.04 14.77
C LYS A 291 -4.86 -3.85 14.05
N ARG A 292 -4.43 -4.82 13.23
CA ARG A 292 -5.29 -5.70 12.40
C ARG A 292 -6.17 -4.98 11.36
N PHE A 293 -5.94 -3.69 11.09
CA PHE A 293 -6.73 -2.96 10.09
C PHE A 293 -6.47 -3.47 8.67
N VAL A 294 -7.53 -3.84 7.94
CA VAL A 294 -7.44 -4.34 6.56
C VAL A 294 -7.31 -3.16 5.60
N ARG A 295 -6.10 -2.96 5.04
CA ARG A 295 -5.78 -1.85 4.13
C ARG A 295 -6.28 -2.07 2.71
N ILE A 296 -6.39 -3.31 2.28
CA ILE A 296 -6.82 -3.68 0.92
C ILE A 296 -8.09 -4.51 1.06
N ARG A 297 -9.19 -4.04 0.47
CA ARG A 297 -10.49 -4.71 0.52
C ARG A 297 -11.00 -4.96 -0.88
N HIS A 298 -11.71 -6.07 -1.05
CA HIS A 298 -12.28 -6.47 -2.33
C HIS A 298 -13.80 -6.56 -2.23
N TYR A 299 -14.50 -6.07 -3.25
CA TYR A 299 -15.95 -5.90 -3.25
C TYR A 299 -16.59 -6.41 -4.54
N GLY A 300 -17.89 -6.73 -4.44
CA GLY A 300 -18.73 -7.12 -5.57
C GLY A 300 -18.16 -8.31 -6.31
N ILE A 301 -18.08 -8.23 -7.64
CA ILE A 301 -17.56 -9.32 -8.49
C ILE A 301 -16.07 -9.65 -8.25
N LEU A 302 -15.34 -8.77 -7.55
CA LEU A 302 -13.94 -9.00 -7.16
C LEU A 302 -13.79 -9.45 -5.70
N SER A 303 -14.89 -9.62 -4.97
CA SER A 303 -14.86 -10.04 -3.56
C SER A 303 -14.28 -11.44 -3.36
N SER A 304 -13.87 -11.76 -2.13
CA SER A 304 -13.38 -13.10 -1.79
C SER A 304 -14.40 -14.19 -2.05
N SER A 305 -15.71 -13.91 -1.88
CA SER A 305 -16.78 -14.87 -2.15
C SER A 305 -17.01 -15.11 -3.64
N TRP A 306 -16.62 -14.16 -4.50
CA TRP A 306 -16.61 -14.34 -5.95
C TRP A 306 -15.40 -15.12 -6.42
N LYS A 307 -14.23 -14.89 -5.80
CA LYS A 307 -12.98 -15.61 -6.11
C LYS A 307 -13.00 -17.10 -5.76
N ARG A 308 -14.05 -17.57 -5.07
CA ARG A 308 -14.31 -18.99 -4.79
C ARG A 308 -15.14 -19.65 -5.91
N GLY A 309 -14.76 -19.44 -7.17
CA GLY A 309 -15.35 -20.13 -8.33
C GLY A 309 -16.16 -19.24 -9.28
N ARG A 310 -16.92 -18.27 -8.78
CA ARG A 310 -17.80 -17.42 -9.63
C ARG A 310 -17.02 -16.53 -10.59
N LEU A 311 -15.92 -15.94 -10.12
CA LEU A 311 -15.04 -15.15 -10.98
C LEU A 311 -14.40 -16.03 -12.06
N GLN A 312 -14.07 -17.28 -11.71
CA GLN A 312 -13.46 -18.23 -12.63
C GLN A 312 -14.43 -18.64 -13.74
N GLN A 313 -15.67 -18.97 -13.37
CA GLN A 313 -16.75 -19.26 -14.31
C GLN A 313 -17.04 -18.06 -15.23
N LEU A 314 -17.01 -16.84 -14.68
CA LEU A 314 -17.16 -15.62 -15.49
C LEU A 314 -16.01 -15.49 -16.50
N GLN A 315 -14.76 -15.72 -16.08
CA GLN A 315 -13.61 -15.70 -16.97
C GLN A 315 -13.67 -16.76 -18.07
N GLU A 316 -14.16 -17.96 -17.76
CA GLU A 316 -14.40 -19.04 -18.74
C GLU A 316 -15.44 -18.63 -19.79
N ARG A 317 -16.58 -18.08 -19.36
CA ARG A 317 -17.62 -17.56 -20.26
C ARG A 317 -17.13 -16.39 -21.14
N LEU A 318 -16.16 -15.64 -20.64
CA LEU A 318 -15.53 -14.54 -21.36
C LEU A 318 -14.29 -14.95 -22.15
N HIS A 319 -13.98 -16.25 -22.21
CA HIS A 319 -12.82 -16.83 -22.90
C HIS A 319 -11.49 -16.15 -22.51
N VAL A 320 -11.33 -15.82 -21.23
CA VAL A 320 -10.10 -15.19 -20.73
C VAL A 320 -8.99 -16.23 -20.68
N GLN A 321 -7.93 -16.00 -21.45
CA GLN A 321 -6.70 -16.78 -21.31
C GLN A 321 -5.96 -16.35 -20.05
N ARG A 322 -5.87 -17.26 -19.07
CA ARG A 322 -5.07 -17.04 -17.87
C ARG A 322 -3.61 -17.37 -18.19
N PRO A 323 -2.67 -16.43 -18.05
CA PRO A 323 -1.27 -16.78 -18.10
C PRO A 323 -0.95 -17.71 -16.93
N GLU A 324 -0.32 -18.85 -17.22
CA GLU A 324 0.35 -19.65 -16.20
C GLU A 324 1.59 -18.89 -15.75
N THR A 325 1.47 -18.12 -14.67
CA THR A 325 2.59 -17.37 -14.14
C THR A 325 3.32 -18.23 -13.12
N GLU A 326 4.48 -18.78 -13.49
CA GLU A 326 5.39 -19.36 -12.51
C GLU A 326 5.84 -18.28 -11.52
N ALA A 327 5.83 -18.62 -10.23
CA ALA A 327 6.30 -17.75 -9.17
C ALA A 327 7.82 -17.55 -9.28
N LYS A 328 8.24 -16.54 -10.05
CA LYS A 328 9.66 -16.14 -10.14
C LYS A 328 10.11 -15.45 -8.85
N THR A 329 10.42 -16.22 -7.81
CA THR A 329 11.06 -15.65 -6.60
C THR A 329 12.55 -15.51 -6.85
N LEU A 330 13.07 -14.28 -6.81
CA LEU A 330 14.52 -14.03 -6.88
C LEU A 330 15.21 -14.21 -5.52
N LEU A 331 14.46 -14.57 -4.47
CA LEU A 331 14.93 -14.58 -3.08
C LEU A 331 16.12 -15.52 -2.84
N ARG A 332 16.24 -16.58 -3.63
CA ARG A 332 17.34 -17.54 -3.53
C ARG A 332 18.35 -17.43 -4.67
N LYS A 333 18.24 -16.46 -5.57
CA LYS A 333 19.24 -16.32 -6.63
C LYS A 333 20.50 -15.66 -6.09
N CYS A 334 21.66 -16.23 -6.40
CA CYS A 334 22.94 -15.68 -5.99
C CYS A 334 23.17 -14.31 -6.65
N PRO A 335 23.47 -13.24 -5.89
CA PRO A 335 23.75 -11.92 -6.47
C PRO A 335 25.07 -11.86 -7.22
N CYS A 336 26.01 -12.77 -6.94
CA CYS A 336 27.33 -12.84 -7.57
C CYS A 336 27.23 -13.39 -9.00
N CYS A 337 26.79 -14.64 -9.18
CA CYS A 337 26.73 -15.29 -10.50
C CYS A 337 25.38 -15.15 -11.21
N LYS A 338 24.30 -14.79 -10.50
CA LYS A 338 22.91 -14.68 -11.00
C LYS A 338 22.29 -15.98 -11.55
N THR A 339 23.06 -17.06 -11.62
CA THR A 339 22.64 -18.39 -12.08
C THR A 339 22.34 -19.31 -10.89
N GLY A 340 23.25 -19.39 -9.92
CA GLY A 340 23.18 -20.31 -8.79
C GLY A 340 22.12 -19.96 -7.75
N THR A 341 21.78 -20.97 -6.95
CA THR A 341 20.85 -20.91 -5.82
C THR A 341 21.63 -20.79 -4.51
N LEU A 342 21.18 -19.86 -3.67
CA LEU A 342 21.64 -19.68 -2.30
C LEU A 342 21.00 -20.75 -1.41
N ASN A 343 21.84 -21.59 -0.81
CA ASN A 343 21.47 -22.62 0.14
C ASN A 343 21.93 -22.21 1.54
N THR A 344 21.01 -22.19 2.49
CA THR A 344 21.33 -21.85 3.88
C THR A 344 22.13 -22.97 4.52
N ILE A 345 23.37 -22.67 4.89
CA ILE A 345 24.28 -23.61 5.55
C ILE A 345 24.28 -23.45 7.08
N GLU A 346 23.92 -22.27 7.58
CA GLU A 346 23.86 -22.02 9.03
C GLU A 346 22.86 -20.92 9.40
N VAL A 347 22.25 -21.02 10.58
CA VAL A 347 21.34 -20.03 11.15
C VAL A 347 21.86 -19.57 12.50
N PHE A 348 21.81 -18.26 12.76
CA PHE A 348 22.31 -17.66 14.00
C PHE A 348 21.28 -16.73 14.66
N GLY A 349 21.34 -16.67 15.99
CA GLY A 349 20.47 -15.85 16.83
C GLY A 349 20.97 -14.40 17.00
N SER A 350 20.46 -13.72 18.03
CA SER A 350 20.76 -12.31 18.30
C SER A 350 22.21 -12.01 18.69
N ARG A 351 23.03 -13.03 18.93
CA ARG A 351 24.47 -12.90 19.25
C ARG A 351 25.34 -12.52 18.04
N GLY A 352 24.75 -12.46 16.84
CA GLY A 352 25.46 -12.16 15.60
C GLY A 352 25.97 -13.41 14.88
N PRO A 353 26.58 -13.23 13.68
CA PRO A 353 27.06 -14.34 12.88
C PRO A 353 28.23 -15.09 13.54
N PRO A 354 28.40 -16.39 13.28
CA PRO A 354 29.53 -17.17 13.79
C PRO A 354 30.87 -16.58 13.34
N LYS A 355 31.84 -16.51 14.27
CA LYS A 355 33.15 -15.86 14.03
C LYS A 355 33.90 -16.41 12.82
N GLN A 356 33.72 -17.69 12.50
CA GLN A 356 34.35 -18.34 11.34
C GLN A 356 33.97 -17.70 10.00
N TYR A 357 32.78 -17.09 9.88
CA TYR A 357 32.35 -16.39 8.65
C TYR A 357 32.65 -14.88 8.67
N LEU A 358 33.08 -14.33 9.82
CA LEU A 358 33.47 -12.92 9.93
C LEU A 358 34.88 -12.65 9.39
N LEU A 359 35.71 -13.69 9.25
CA LEU A 359 37.11 -13.55 8.85
C LEU A 359 37.33 -13.41 7.32
N LYS A 360 36.27 -13.48 6.52
CA LYS A 360 36.19 -12.97 5.13
C LYS A 360 34.72 -12.74 4.75
N PRO A 361 34.19 -11.51 4.80
CA PRO A 361 32.89 -11.25 4.18
C PRO A 361 33.05 -10.15 3.13
N GLN A 362 32.93 -10.52 1.85
CA GLN A 362 32.29 -9.59 0.92
C GLN A 362 30.84 -9.48 1.40
N ILE A 363 30.56 -8.44 2.20
CA ILE A 363 29.19 -8.09 2.59
C ILE A 363 28.50 -7.64 1.30
N VAL A 364 27.92 -8.59 0.57
CA VAL A 364 27.08 -8.28 -0.57
C VAL A 364 25.77 -7.79 0.02
N PRO A 365 25.36 -6.54 -0.26
CA PRO A 365 24.05 -6.09 0.18
C PRO A 365 22.98 -6.99 -0.44
N ILE A 366 22.08 -7.52 0.38
CA ILE A 366 20.92 -8.29 -0.08
C ILE A 366 20.11 -7.41 -1.04
N ALA A 367 20.02 -7.86 -2.30
CA ALA A 367 19.38 -7.17 -3.43
C ALA A 367 17.86 -7.02 -3.28
#